data_AF-A0AB35XBU8-F1
#
_entry.id   AF-A0AB35XBU8-F1
#
_cell.length_a   1.000
_cell.length_b   1.000
_cell.length_c   1.000
_cell.angle_alpha   90.00
_cell.angle_beta   90.00
_cell.angle_gamma   90.00
#
_symmetry.space_group_name_H-M   'P 1'
#
loop_
_entity.id
_entity.type
_entity.pdbx_description
1 polymer ?
#
loop_
_entity_poly.entity_id
_entity_poly.type
_entity_poly.pdbx_seq_one_letter_code
_entity_poly.pdbx_strand_id
1 'polypeptide(L)' 'MRQVPFEVLMHAENALSESECAMSVLSMWIDSIPDGDEHREEACRVGAIMSLLHKSIGELVKAREAYSAK' A
#
# COMPACT_ATOMS: atom_id res chain seq x y z
N MET A 1 3.04 21.50 20.90
CA MET A 1 2.82 20.87 19.57
C MET A 1 4.06 20.10 19.18
N ARG A 2 3.97 18.80 18.85
CA ARG A 2 5.10 18.10 18.20
C ARG A 2 5.13 18.52 16.73
N GLN A 3 6.14 19.28 16.31
CA GLN A 3 6.43 19.47 14.89
C GLN A 3 6.94 18.12 14.38
N VAL A 4 6.24 17.52 13.41
CA VAL A 4 6.77 16.37 12.68
C VAL A 4 7.85 16.95 11.76
N PRO A 5 9.10 16.48 11.83
CA PRO A 5 10.15 16.98 10.93
C PRO A 5 9.70 16.80 9.48
N PHE A 6 9.92 17.82 8.64
CA PHE A 6 9.56 17.80 7.22
C PHE A 6 10.07 16.53 6.51
N GLU A 7 11.28 16.08 6.85
CA GLU A 7 11.87 14.85 6.33
C GLU A 7 11.03 13.60 6.63
N VAL A 8 10.45 13.49 7.83
CA VAL A 8 9.59 12.36 8.20
C VAL A 8 8.32 12.34 7.35
N LEU A 9 7.74 13.52 7.08
CA LEU A 9 6.57 13.62 6.20
C LEU A 9 6.93 13.28 4.75
N MET A 10 8.03 13.83 4.23
CA MET A 10 8.51 13.53 2.89
C MET A 10 8.75 12.02 2.70
N HIS A 11 9.37 11.35 3.66
CA HIS A 11 9.55 9.90 3.61
C HIS A 11 8.22 9.13 3.65
N ALA A 12 7.24 9.61 4.44
CA ALA A 12 5.91 9.00 4.48
C ALA A 12 5.14 9.19 3.15
N GLU A 13 5.22 10.36 2.53
CA GLU A 13 4.59 10.62 1.23
C GLU A 13 5.24 9.81 0.11
N ASN A 14 6.57 9.72 0.09
CA ASN A 14 7.29 8.86 -0.85
C ASN A 14 6.87 7.39 -0.68
N ALA A 15 6.81 6.90 0.58
CA ALA A 15 6.36 5.54 0.86
C ALA A 15 4.91 5.31 0.44
N LEU A 16 4.04 6.31 0.57
CA LEU A 16 2.64 6.22 0.15
C LEU A 16 2.55 6.08 -1.38
N SER A 17 3.25 6.93 -2.12
CA SER A 17 3.30 6.88 -3.59
C SER A 17 3.81 5.53 -4.08
N GLU A 18 4.92 5.03 -3.53
CA GLU A 18 5.47 3.72 -3.90
C GLU A 18 4.52 2.57 -3.53
N SER A 19 3.80 2.68 -2.41
CA SER A 19 2.81 1.68 -2.01
C SER A 19 1.60 1.64 -2.94
N GLU A 20 1.13 2.79 -3.43
CA GLU A 20 0.05 2.88 -4.42
C GLU A 20 0.49 2.28 -5.78
N CYS A 21 1.73 2.55 -6.21
CA CYS A 21 2.33 1.91 -7.38
C CYS A 21 2.42 0.39 -7.23
N ALA A 22 2.92 -0.10 -6.09
CA ALA A 22 3.00 -1.53 -5.81
C ALA A 22 1.61 -2.19 -5.80
N MET A 23 0.59 -1.52 -5.27
CA MET A 23 -0.80 -2.00 -5.32
C MET A 23 -1.29 -2.15 -6.75
N SER A 24 -0.93 -1.22 -7.63
CA SER A 24 -1.31 -1.25 -9.04
C SER A 24 -0.66 -2.43 -9.76
N VAL A 25 0.62 -2.71 -9.51
CA VAL A 25 1.33 -3.87 -10.07
C VAL A 25 0.73 -5.18 -9.55
N LEU A 26 0.41 -5.27 -8.26
CA LEU A 26 -0.23 -6.45 -7.68
C LEU A 26 -1.65 -6.67 -8.24
N SER A 27 -2.36 -5.58 -8.54
CA SER A 27 -3.68 -5.66 -9.19
C SER A 27 -3.56 -6.22 -10.61
N MET A 28 -2.57 -5.76 -11.39
CA MET A 28 -2.29 -6.34 -12.70
C MET A 28 -1.88 -7.82 -12.60
N TRP A 29 -1.12 -8.19 -11.56
CA TRP A 29 -0.74 -9.58 -11.34
C TRP A 29 -1.97 -10.43 -11.05
N ILE A 30 -2.79 -10.08 -10.06
CA ILE A 30 -3.97 -10.88 -9.71
C ILE A 30 -4.93 -11.03 -10.90
N ASP A 31 -5.11 -9.98 -11.71
CA ASP A 31 -5.96 -10.00 -12.91
C ASP A 31 -5.39 -10.87 -14.04
N SER A 32 -4.07 -11.13 -14.04
CA SER A 32 -3.40 -11.98 -15.04
C SER A 32 -3.36 -13.46 -14.68
N ILE A 33 -3.74 -13.83 -13.45
CA ILE A 33 -3.74 -15.22 -13.00
C ILE A 33 -4.92 -15.95 -13.65
N PRO A 34 -4.69 -17.06 -14.38
CA PRO A 34 -5.78 -17.83 -14.98
C PRO A 34 -6.69 -18.47 -13.92
N ASP A 35 -7.96 -18.60 -14.27
CA ASP A 35 -8.91 -19.36 -13.44
C ASP A 35 -8.51 -20.84 -13.39
N GLY A 36 -8.48 -21.40 -12.18
CA GLY A 36 -8.18 -22.82 -11.97
C GLY A 36 -7.66 -23.09 -10.56
N ASP A 37 -7.95 -24.29 -10.04
CA ASP A 37 -7.48 -24.69 -8.71
C ASP A 37 -5.95 -24.74 -8.62
N GLU A 38 -5.26 -25.00 -9.73
CA GLU A 38 -3.79 -24.98 -9.83
C GLU A 38 -3.16 -23.60 -9.59
N HIS A 39 -3.90 -22.51 -9.82
CA HIS A 39 -3.44 -21.14 -9.63
C HIS A 39 -4.00 -20.48 -8.36
N ARG A 40 -4.93 -21.16 -7.69
CA ARG A 40 -5.60 -20.64 -6.49
C ARG A 40 -4.63 -20.24 -5.40
N GLU A 41 -3.55 -21.00 -5.20
CA GLU A 41 -2.56 -20.68 -4.17
C GLU A 41 -1.83 -19.37 -4.47
N GLU A 42 -1.46 -19.13 -5.73
CA GLU A 42 -0.84 -17.88 -6.17
C GLU A 42 -1.78 -16.70 -5.98
N ALA A 43 -3.04 -16.82 -6.44
CA ALA A 43 -4.05 -15.80 -6.26
C ALA A 43 -4.28 -15.45 -4.77
N CYS A 44 -4.34 -16.47 -3.90
CA CYS A 44 -4.46 -16.27 -2.46
C CYS A 44 -3.25 -15.52 -1.87
N ARG A 45 -2.02 -15.86 -2.30
CA ARG A 45 -0.80 -15.19 -1.82
C ARG A 45 -0.74 -13.73 -2.28
N VAL A 46 -1.04 -13.45 -3.54
CA VAL A 46 -1.10 -12.07 -4.08
C VAL A 46 -2.15 -11.26 -3.34
N GLY A 47 -3.36 -11.81 -3.16
CA GLY A 47 -4.43 -11.15 -2.40
C GLY A 47 -4.06 -10.88 -0.93
N ALA A 48 -3.30 -11.78 -0.30
CA ALA A 48 -2.79 -11.56 1.06
C ALA A 48 -1.79 -10.40 1.12
N ILE A 49 -0.87 -10.32 0.15
CA ILE A 49 0.09 -9.20 0.05
C ILE A 49 -0.65 -7.88 -0.19
N MET A 50 -1.62 -7.85 -1.11
CA MET A 50 -2.47 -6.67 -1.34
C MET A 50 -3.18 -6.24 -0.06
N SER A 51 -3.72 -7.17 0.72
CA SER A 51 -4.39 -6.86 1.99
C SER A 51 -3.44 -6.24 3.03
N LEU A 52 -2.18 -6.70 3.10
CA LEU A 52 -1.17 -6.11 3.97
C LEU A 52 -0.75 -4.72 3.50
N LEU A 53 -0.52 -4.56 2.19
CA LEU A 53 -0.13 -3.29 1.60
C LEU A 53 -1.23 -2.23 1.75
N HIS A 54 -2.50 -2.61 1.60
CA HIS A 54 -3.63 -1.72 1.80
C HIS A 54 -3.67 -1.15 3.23
N LYS A 55 -3.34 -1.97 4.24
CA LYS A 55 -3.21 -1.49 5.63
C LYS A 55 -2.07 -0.49 5.77
N SER A 56 -0.92 -0.76 5.16
CA SER A 56 0.23 0.16 5.17
C SER A 56 -0.10 1.52 4.53
N ILE A 57 -0.77 1.51 3.38
CA ILE A 57 -1.29 2.73 2.72
C ILE A 57 -2.19 3.51 3.69
N GLY A 58 -3.12 2.82 4.37
CA GLY A 58 -4.01 3.45 5.34
C GLY A 58 -3.27 4.16 6.49
N GLU A 59 -2.21 3.56 7.03
CA GLU A 59 -1.40 4.20 8.09
C GLU A 59 -0.60 5.41 7.56
N LEU A 60 -0.10 5.34 6.32
CA LEU A 60 0.60 6.47 5.68
C LEU A 60 -0.34 7.64 5.38
N VAL A 61 -1.57 7.37 4.96
CA VAL A 61 -2.62 8.39 4.78
C VAL A 61 -2.94 9.06 6.12
N LYS A 62 -3.11 8.30 7.20
CA LYS A 62 -3.30 8.87 8.55
C LYS A 62 -2.12 9.74 8.99
N ALA A 63 -0.89 9.33 8.68
CA ALA A 63 0.30 10.12 8.99
C ALA A 63 0.30 11.49 8.28
N ARG A 64 -0.09 11.51 6.99
CA ARG A 64 -0.27 12.74 6.21
C ARG A 64 -1.39 13.62 6.78
N GLU A 65 -2.55 13.04 7.08
CA GLU A 65 -3.70 13.78 7.64
C GLU A 65 -3.39 14.41 9.01
N ALA A 66 -2.69 13.68 9.88
CA ALA A 66 -2.28 14.18 11.20
C ALA A 66 -1.28 15.36 11.11
N TYR A 67 -0.59 15.50 9.98
CA TYR A 67 0.21 16.67 9.67
C TYR A 67 -0.64 17.83 9.14
N SER A 68 -1.50 17.58 8.14
CA SER A 68 -2.34 18.62 7.51
C SER A 68 -3.40 19.23 8.44
N ALA A 69 -3.77 18.55 9.52
CA ALA A 69 -4.72 19.05 10.53
C ALA A 69 -4.12 20.08 11.52
N LYS A 70 -2.89 20.55 11.29
CA LYS A 70 -2.19 21.59 12.07
C LYS A 70 -2.04 22.88 11.29
#